data_AF-A0A0R2RC40-F1
#
_entry.id   AF-A0A0R2RC40-F1
#
_cell.length_a   1.000
_cell.length_b   1.000
_cell.length_c   1.000
_cell.angle_alpha   90.00
_cell.angle_beta   90.00
_cell.angle_gamma   90.00
#
_symmetry.space_group_name_H-M   'P 1'
#
loop_
_entity.id
_entity.type
_entity.pdbx_description
1 polymer ?
#
loop_
_entity_poly.entity_id
_entity_poly.type
_entity_poly.pdbx_seq_one_letter_code
_entity_poly.pdbx_strand_id
1 'polypeptide(L)' 'MGVDEAGRGALAGPVVAAAFLFFEKGTEIEGLDDSKKITPKRRELLFERLTDGKTGRWGVGEASLEEIEKHNILWQAR' A
#
# COMPACT_ATOMS: atom_id res chain seq x y z
N MET A 1 -3.13 -11.94 3.22
CA MET A 1 -2.17 -10.89 2.84
C MET A 1 -2.77 -10.14 1.68
N GLY A 2 -2.74 -8.81 1.71
CA GLY A 2 -3.10 -7.95 0.58
C GLY A 2 -1.88 -7.15 0.15
N VAL A 3 -1.78 -6.86 -1.14
CA VAL A 3 -0.71 -6.04 -1.74
C VAL A 3 -1.38 -5.03 -2.65
N ASP A 4 -0.88 -3.79 -2.66
CA ASP A 4 -1.37 -2.70 -3.52
C ASP A 4 -0.24 -1.72 -3.83
N GLU A 5 -0.35 -0.99 -4.94
CA GLU A 5 0.65 -0.02 -5.39
C GLU A 5 0.12 1.41 -5.59
N ALA A 6 1.01 2.38 -5.45
CA ALA A 6 0.79 3.79 -5.76
C ALA A 6 1.89 4.31 -6.67
N GLY A 7 1.54 5.19 -7.62
CA GLY A 7 2.50 5.88 -8.48
C GLY A 7 2.68 5.28 -9.89
N ARG A 8 2.06 4.13 -10.21
CA ARG A 8 2.18 3.48 -11.53
C ARG A 8 1.81 4.38 -12.74
N GLY A 9 0.96 5.38 -12.56
CA GLY A 9 0.56 6.34 -13.59
C GLY A 9 1.10 7.76 -13.40
N ALA A 10 1.99 7.99 -12.44
CA ALA A 10 2.53 9.31 -12.17
C ALA A 10 3.56 9.71 -13.23
N LEU A 11 3.59 11.00 -13.60
CA LEU A 11 4.57 11.56 -14.53
C LEU A 11 5.97 11.71 -13.92
N ALA A 12 6.06 11.66 -12.58
CA ALA A 12 7.30 11.78 -11.83
C ALA A 12 7.17 11.07 -10.48
N GLY A 13 8.30 10.63 -9.94
CA GLY A 13 8.39 9.94 -8.65
C GLY A 13 8.46 8.41 -8.76
N PRO A 14 8.81 7.72 -7.66
CA PRO A 14 8.90 6.27 -7.63
C PRO A 14 7.51 5.62 -7.63
N VAL A 15 7.48 4.32 -7.94
CA VAL A 15 6.32 3.46 -7.64
C VAL A 15 6.54 2.86 -6.27
N VAL A 16 5.52 2.93 -5.40
CA VAL A 16 5.56 2.37 -4.06
C VAL A 16 4.54 1.25 -3.97
N ALA A 17 4.96 0.06 -3.54
CA ALA A 17 4.10 -1.06 -3.24
C ALA A 17 4.06 -1.31 -1.73
N ALA A 18 2.89 -1.65 -1.20
CA ALA A 18 2.70 -1.99 0.20
C ALA A 18 2.06 -3.36 0.32
N ALA A 19 2.53 -4.15 1.28
CA ALA A 19 1.95 -5.44 1.65
C ALA A 19 1.45 -5.38 3.10
N PHE A 20 0.25 -5.90 3.36
CA PHE A 20 -0.32 -6.03 4.69
C PHE A 20 -0.76 -7.47 4.97
N LEU A 21 -0.39 -7.98 6.13
CA LEU A 21 -0.75 -9.29 6.64
C LEU A 21 -1.47 -9.16 7.98
N PHE A 22 -2.75 -9.50 8.01
CA PHE A 22 -3.51 -9.68 9.26
C PHE A 22 -3.00 -10.89 10.04
N PHE A 23 -2.96 -10.78 11.37
CA PHE A 23 -2.64 -11.93 12.23
C PHE A 23 -3.80 -12.91 12.35
N GLU A 24 -5.03 -12.39 12.34
CA GLU A 24 -6.24 -13.18 12.44
C GLU A 24 -6.97 -13.22 11.09
N LYS A 25 -7.50 -14.39 10.75
CA LYS A 25 -8.28 -14.55 9.53
C LYS A 25 -9.68 -13.97 9.75
N GLY A 26 -10.16 -13.18 8.79
CA GLY A 26 -11.49 -12.57 8.87
C GLY A 26 -11.55 -11.30 9.72
N THR A 27 -10.39 -10.73 10.09
CA THR A 27 -10.34 -9.39 10.69
C THR A 27 -10.99 -8.37 9.75
N GLU A 28 -12.04 -7.70 10.24
CA GLU A 28 -12.64 -6.56 9.58
C GLU A 28 -12.23 -5.27 10.31
N ILE A 29 -11.86 -4.25 9.55
CA ILE A 29 -11.57 -2.92 10.09
C ILE A 29 -12.66 -1.98 9.60
N GLU A 30 -13.38 -1.40 10.54
CA GLU A 30 -14.48 -0.49 10.24
C GLU A 30 -14.01 0.73 9.42
N GLY A 31 -14.61 0.89 8.25
CA GLY A 31 -14.28 1.97 7.33
C GLY A 31 -12.99 1.76 6.54
N LEU A 32 -12.39 0.57 6.58
CA LEU A 32 -11.41 0.14 5.59
C LEU A 32 -12.15 -0.23 4.29
N ASP A 33 -11.94 0.56 3.26
CA ASP A 33 -12.50 0.43 1.90
C ASP A 33 -11.43 0.96 0.93
N ASP A 34 -11.73 1.02 -0.38
CA ASP A 34 -10.86 1.60 -1.40
C ASP A 34 -10.34 2.98 -0.96
N SER A 35 -9.02 3.15 -0.96
CA SER A 35 -8.34 4.34 -0.45
C SER A 35 -8.75 5.63 -1.17
N LYS A 36 -9.33 5.54 -2.37
CA LYS A 36 -9.86 6.67 -3.15
C LYS A 36 -11.24 7.14 -2.66
N LYS A 37 -11.98 6.28 -1.94
CA LYS A 37 -13.29 6.62 -1.35
C LYS A 37 -13.19 7.22 0.05
N ILE A 38 -12.02 7.10 0.69
CA ILE A 38 -11.80 7.51 2.07
C ILE A 38 -11.18 8.92 2.11
N THR A 39 -11.63 9.75 3.04
CA THR A 39 -11.06 11.10 3.23
C THR A 39 -9.61 11.02 3.72
N PRO A 40 -8.75 12.02 3.41
CA PRO A 40 -7.35 12.02 3.86
C PRO A 40 -7.21 11.83 5.38
N LYS A 41 -8.02 12.53 6.17
CA LYS A 41 -8.05 12.41 7.63
C LYS A 41 -8.39 10.99 8.11
N ARG A 42 -9.33 10.31 7.43
CA ARG A 42 -9.70 8.94 7.79
C ARG A 42 -8.64 7.93 7.36
N ARG A 43 -7.90 8.17 6.27
CA ARG A 43 -6.74 7.36 5.89
C ARG A 43 -5.62 7.43 6.92
N GLU A 44 -5.32 8.60 7.47
CA GLU A 44 -4.31 8.74 8.53
C GLU A 44 -4.70 7.94 9.78
N LEU A 45 -5.96 8.04 10.21
CA LEU A 45 -6.48 7.26 11.34
C LEU A 45 -6.39 5.74 11.11
N LEU A 46 -6.72 5.29 9.89
CA LEU A 46 -6.61 3.88 9.52
C LEU A 46 -5.14 3.45 9.46
N PHE A 47 -4.23 4.29 8.97
CA PHE A 47 -2.81 4.01 8.93
C PHE A 47 -2.26 3.81 10.35
N GLU A 48 -2.54 4.70 11.29
CA GLU A 48 -2.14 4.53 12.70
C GLU A 48 -2.63 3.19 13.27
N ARG A 49 -3.91 2.87 13.04
CA ARG A 49 -4.50 1.60 13.51
C ARG A 49 -3.89 0.35 12.86
N LEU A 50 -3.56 0.42 11.57
CA LEU A 50 -2.97 -0.70 10.83
C LEU A 50 -1.50 -0.90 11.23
N THR A 51 -0.80 0.17 11.56
CA THR A 51 0.64 0.16 11.87
C THR A 51 0.96 0.00 13.36
N ASP A 52 -0.05 -0.03 14.24
CA ASP A 52 0.12 -0.18 15.70
C ASP A 52 0.73 -1.51 16.17
N GLY A 53 0.91 -2.46 15.24
CA GLY A 53 1.53 -3.75 15.49
C GLY A 53 0.62 -4.78 16.18
N LYS A 54 -0.66 -4.45 16.42
CA LYS A 54 -1.66 -5.34 17.02
C LYS A 54 -2.49 -6.07 15.98
N THR A 55 -2.84 -5.37 14.89
CA THR A 55 -3.76 -5.91 13.88
C THR A 55 -3.05 -6.79 12.85
N GLY A 56 -1.76 -6.54 12.62
CA GLY A 56 -0.98 -7.27 11.63
C GLY A 56 0.46 -6.80 11.50
N ARG A 57 1.07 -7.20 10.39
CA ARG A 57 2.38 -6.72 9.92
C ARG A 57 2.22 -6.10 8.55
N TRP A 58 3.05 -5.12 8.28
CA TRP A 58 3.09 -4.44 7.00
C TRP A 58 4.52 -4.27 6.54
N GLY A 59 4.68 -4.10 5.23
CA GLY A 59 5.95 -3.77 4.60
C GLY A 59 5.71 -2.87 3.41
N VAL A 60 6.70 -2.04 3.09
CA VAL A 60 6.70 -1.17 1.91
C VAL A 60 7.97 -1.42 1.11
N GLY A 61 7.82 -1.39 -0.21
CA GLY A 61 8.93 -1.38 -1.16
C GLY A 61 8.73 -0.24 -2.14
N GLU A 62 9.83 0.37 -2.57
CA GLU A 62 9.82 1.40 -3.60
C GLU A 62 10.70 0.98 -4.76
N ALA A 63 10.28 1.33 -5.96
CA ALA A 63 11.07 1.23 -7.17
C ALA A 63 11.32 2.64 -7.69
N SER A 64 12.60 3.00 -7.75
CA SER A 64 13.08 4.25 -8.33
C SER A 64 12.79 4.33 -9.83
N LEU A 65 12.84 5.54 -10.39
CA LEU A 65 12.70 5.76 -11.83
C LEU A 65 13.71 4.94 -12.64
N GLU A 66 14.95 4.87 -12.18
CA GLU A 66 16.03 4.10 -12.81
C GLU A 66 15.73 2.59 -12.81
N GLU A 67 15.16 2.06 -11.73
CA GLU A 67 14.73 0.66 -11.64
C GLU A 67 13.50 0.38 -12.51
N ILE A 68 12.57 1.32 -12.60
CA ILE A 68 11.38 1.21 -13.47
C ILE A 68 11.79 1.21 -14.95
N GLU A 69 12.69 2.10 -15.35
CA GLU A 69 13.22 2.16 -16.72
C GLU A 69 13.98 0.88 -17.09
N LYS A 70 14.78 0.36 -16.15
CA LYS A 70 15.58 -0.86 -16.36
C LYS A 70 14.75 -2.14 -16.45
N HIS A 71 13.69 -2.26 -15.65
CA HIS A 71 12.90 -3.49 -15.53
C HIS A 71 11.52 -3.43 -16.19
N ASN A 72 11.16 -2.28 -16.76
CA ASN A 72 9.87 -1.96 -17.34
C ASN A 72 8.74 -1.95 -16.29
N ILE A 73 7.85 -0.96 -16.36
CA ILE A 73 6.80 -0.70 -15.36
C ILE A 73 5.77 -1.83 -15.24
N LEU A 74 5.68 -2.71 -16.25
CA LEU A 74 4.78 -3.88 -16.24
C LEU A 74 5.22 -5.00 -15.29
N TRP A 75 6.52 -5.12 -14.98
CA TRP A 75 7.03 -6.18 -14.10
C TRP A 75 7.12 -5.77 -12.63
N GLN A 76 7.13 -4.46 -12.35
CA GLN A 76 7.28 -3.92 -10.99
C GLN A 76 5.95 -3.83 -10.21
N ALA A 77 4.82 -4.12 -10.85
CA ALA A 77 3.47 -4.06 -10.26
C ALA A 77 2.78 -5.44 -10.20
N ARG A 78 3.54 -6.53 -10.15
CA ARG A 78 3.00 -7.90 -10.19
C ARG A 78 3.40 -8.74 -8.99
#